data_AF-A0A0L7K220-F1
#
_entry.id   AF-A0A0L7K220-F1
#
_cell.length_a   1.000
_cell.length_b   1.000
_cell.length_c   1.000
_cell.angle_alpha   90.00
_cell.angle_beta   90.00
_cell.angle_gamma   90.00
#
_symmetry.space_group_name_H-M   'P 1'
#
loop_
_entity.id
_entity.type
_entity.pdbx_description
1 polymer ?
#
loop_
_entity_poly.entity_id
_entity_poly.type
_entity_poly.pdbx_seq_one_letter_code
_entity_poly.pdbx_strand_id
1 'polypeptide(L)' 'VIGFKCPSKVPAHTQSAKFWPFPRFPVPGDCHHLITCVEGQPRLIACGEGKVFDDQNLTCEDPELVPHCGHAHN' A
#
# COMPACT_ATOMS: atom_id res chain seq x y z
N VAL A 1 -3.78 -11.73 2.06
CA VAL A 1 -4.01 -11.27 0.67
C VAL A 1 -4.31 -12.47 -0.22
N ILE A 2 -5.57 -12.91 -0.26
CA ILE A 2 -5.94 -14.09 -1.07
C ILE A 2 -6.10 -13.63 -2.52
N GLY A 3 -5.32 -14.18 -3.45
CA GLY A 3 -5.48 -13.98 -4.89
C GLY A 3 -4.66 -12.87 -5.55
N PHE A 4 -4.00 -11.98 -4.80
CA PHE A 4 -3.09 -10.99 -5.40
C PHE A 4 -1.81 -11.65 -5.92
N LYS A 5 -1.35 -11.24 -7.11
CA LYS A 5 -0.08 -11.65 -7.71
C LYS A 5 0.73 -10.43 -8.06
N CYS A 6 2.01 -10.43 -7.69
CA CYS A 6 2.92 -9.35 -8.08
C CYS A 6 3.05 -9.28 -9.60
N PRO A 7 2.96 -8.09 -10.20
CA PRO A 7 3.14 -7.94 -11.64
C PRO A 7 4.62 -8.15 -11.99
N SER A 8 4.88 -8.85 -13.11
CA SER A 8 6.25 -9.05 -13.61
C SER A 8 6.86 -7.76 -14.19
N LYS A 9 6.02 -6.78 -14.54
CA LYS A 9 6.41 -5.45 -15.02
C LYS A 9 5.46 -4.41 -14.46
N VAL A 10 6.01 -3.29 -14.00
CA VAL A 10 5.22 -2.15 -13.52
C VAL A 10 5.29 -1.03 -14.56
N PRO A 11 4.16 -0.48 -15.03
CA PRO A 11 4.19 0.62 -15.99
C PRO A 11 4.87 1.85 -15.39
N ALA A 12 5.80 2.46 -16.14
CA ALA A 12 6.71 3.49 -15.64
C ALA A 12 6.02 4.76 -15.08
N HIS A 13 4.79 5.03 -15.49
CA HIS A 13 4.03 6.22 -15.08
C HIS A 13 3.06 5.96 -13.90
N THR A 14 3.20 4.82 -13.22
CA THR A 14 2.39 4.50 -12.03
C THR A 14 3.12 4.86 -10.75
N GLN A 15 2.36 5.15 -9.68
CA GLN A 15 2.95 5.38 -8.36
C GLN A 15 3.78 4.17 -7.90
N SER A 16 3.33 2.95 -8.21
CA SER A 16 4.06 1.71 -7.89
C SER A 16 5.46 1.67 -8.50
N ALA A 17 5.67 2.25 -9.69
CA ALA A 17 6.97 2.27 -10.35
C ALA A 17 8.02 3.10 -9.59
N LYS A 18 7.59 4.10 -8.81
CA LYS A 18 8.49 4.93 -7.98
C LYS A 18 9.21 4.13 -6.91
N PHE A 19 8.66 2.97 -6.52
CA PHE A 19 9.21 2.11 -5.48
C PHE A 19 10.06 0.96 -6.04
N TRP A 20 10.44 0.99 -7.32
CA TRP A 20 11.33 -0.02 -7.89
C TRP A 20 12.67 -0.09 -7.12
N PRO A 21 13.21 -1.30 -6.80
CA PRO A 21 12.82 -2.64 -7.28
C PRO A 21 11.70 -3.34 -6.49
N PHE A 22 11.10 -2.69 -5.50
CA PHE A 22 10.08 -3.25 -4.62
C PHE A 22 8.75 -2.50 -4.74
N PRO A 23 8.04 -2.64 -5.89
CA PRO A 23 6.83 -1.89 -6.13
C PRO A 23 5.76 -2.18 -5.09
N ARG A 24 5.01 -1.14 -4.74
CA ARG A 24 3.96 -1.17 -3.72
C ARG A 24 2.57 -1.16 -4.33
N PHE A 25 1.60 -1.74 -3.64
CA PHE A 25 0.20 -1.83 -4.09
C PHE A 25 -0.77 -1.70 -2.92
N PRO A 26 -1.97 -1.15 -3.16
CA PRO A 26 -3.03 -1.08 -2.16
C PRO A 26 -3.57 -2.47 -1.81
N VAL A 27 -4.06 -2.61 -0.59
CA VAL A 27 -4.91 -3.74 -0.19
C VAL A 27 -6.36 -3.24 -0.22
N PRO A 28 -7.23 -3.77 -1.10
CA PRO A 28 -8.60 -3.27 -1.22
C PRO A 28 -9.35 -3.34 0.12
N GLY A 29 -9.82 -2.18 0.60
CA GLY A 29 -10.60 -2.06 1.83
C GLY A 29 -9.79 -2.18 3.14
N ASP A 30 -8.46 -2.25 3.08
CA ASP A 30 -7.60 -2.34 4.26
C ASP A 30 -6.74 -1.08 4.36
N CYS A 31 -7.05 -0.27 5.38
CA CYS A 31 -6.38 0.99 5.67
C CYS A 31 -5.10 0.84 6.50
N HIS A 32 -4.73 -0.37 6.91
CA HIS A 32 -3.60 -0.58 7.81
C HIS A 32 -2.48 -1.39 7.17
N HIS A 33 -2.65 -1.83 5.93
CA HIS A 33 -1.64 -2.63 5.26
C HIS A 33 -1.43 -2.21 3.82
N LEU A 34 -0.20 -2.42 3.35
CA LEU A 34 0.16 -2.36 1.94
C LEU A 34 0.81 -3.65 1.49
N ILE A 35 0.82 -3.88 0.18
CA ILE A 35 1.58 -4.97 -0.42
C ILE A 35 2.88 -4.42 -0.99
N THR A 36 4.00 -5.02 -0.61
CA THR A 36 5.29 -4.82 -1.28
C THR A 36 5.68 -6.08 -2.02
N CYS A 37 6.05 -5.96 -3.28
CA CYS A 37 6.56 -7.09 -4.05
C CYS A 37 8.08 -7.20 -3.88
N VAL A 38 8.55 -8.33 -3.36
CA VAL A 38 9.98 -8.64 -3.22
C VAL A 38 10.25 -9.88 -4.05
N GLU A 39 11.10 -9.76 -5.08
CA GLU A 39 11.45 -10.87 -5.98
C GLU A 39 10.20 -11.57 -6.57
N GLY A 40 9.17 -10.78 -6.91
CA GLY A 40 7.91 -11.30 -7.44
C GLY A 40 6.97 -11.94 -6.42
N GLN A 41 7.33 -11.95 -5.13
CA GLN A 41 6.50 -12.49 -4.05
C GLN A 41 5.82 -11.34 -3.28
N PRO A 42 4.49 -11.36 -3.11
CA PRO A 42 3.79 -10.33 -2.36
C PRO A 42 4.03 -10.49 -0.87
N ARG A 43 4.45 -9.40 -0.22
CA ARG A 43 4.56 -9.30 1.23
C ARG A 43 3.54 -8.28 1.72
N LEU A 44 2.72 -8.67 2.68
CA LEU A 44 1.83 -7.76 3.38
C LEU A 44 2.61 -7.05 4.47
N ILE A 45 2.61 -5.72 4.46
CA ILE A 45 3.31 -4.86 5.41
C ILE A 45 2.26 -4.07 6.17
N ALA A 46 2.26 -4.20 7.50
CA ALA A 46 1.44 -3.37 8.36
C ALA A 46 2.02 -1.95 8.45
N CYS A 47 1.16 -0.96 8.45
CA CYS A 47 1.51 0.38 8.88
C CYS A 47 1.87 0.37 10.37
N GLY A 48 2.77 1.27 10.76
CA GLY A 48 3.13 1.46 12.16
C GLY A 48 1.92 1.88 13.01
N GLU A 49 2.08 1.79 14.33
CA GLU A 49 1.04 2.19 15.28
C GLU A 49 0.54 3.62 14.99
N GLY A 50 -0.78 3.79 14.94
CA GLY A 50 -1.44 5.07 14.68
C GLY A 50 -1.37 5.56 13.23
N LYS A 51 -0.78 4.79 12.29
CA LYS A 51 -0.71 5.16 10.87
C LYS A 51 -1.71 4.38 10.03
N VAL A 52 -2.12 4.97 8.92
CA VAL A 52 -2.97 4.35 7.90
C VAL A 52 -2.30 4.43 6.53
N PHE A 53 -2.72 3.58 5.62
CA PHE A 53 -2.19 3.50 4.27
C PHE A 53 -2.83 4.56 3.38
N ASP A 54 -2.00 5.41 2.78
CA ASP A 54 -2.36 6.35 1.73
C ASP A 54 -2.20 5.69 0.36
N ASP A 55 -3.33 5.37 -0.28
CA ASP A 55 -3.37 4.72 -1.59
C ASP A 55 -2.89 5.62 -2.75
N GLN A 56 -2.88 6.94 -2.56
CA GLN A 56 -2.40 7.90 -3.56
C GLN A 56 -0.88 7.92 -3.62
N ASN A 57 -0.23 7.84 -2.46
CA ASN A 57 1.23 7.89 -2.36
C ASN A 57 1.89 6.52 -2.19
N LEU A 58 1.12 5.48 -1.85
CA LEU A 58 1.57 4.12 -1.52
C LEU A 58 2.54 4.10 -0.32
N THR A 59 2.18 4.85 0.72
CA THR A 59 2.93 4.95 1.98
C THR A 59 1.99 4.90 3.17
N CYS A 60 2.55 4.69 4.36
CA CYS A 60 1.80 4.89 5.60
C CYS A 60 1.93 6.35 6.03
N GLU A 61 0.81 6.93 6.44
CA GLU A 61 0.66 8.34 6.77
C GLU A 61 -0.28 8.53 7.97
N ASP A 62 -0.30 9.73 8.55
CA ASP A 62 -1.27 10.10 9.57
C ASP A 62 -2.73 10.01 9.07
N PRO A 63 -3.68 9.50 9.89
CA PRO A 63 -5.09 9.38 9.52
C PRO A 63 -5.75 10.69 9.09
N GLU A 64 -5.28 11.81 9.63
CA GLU A 64 -5.75 13.16 9.29
C GLU A 64 -5.49 13.53 7.83
N LEU A 65 -4.43 12.97 7.23
CA LEU A 65 -4.02 13.20 5.84
C LEU A 65 -4.66 12.20 4.88
N VAL A 66 -5.27 11.12 5.40
CA VAL A 66 -5.92 10.07 4.62
C VAL A 66 -7.40 9.98 5.03
N PRO A 67 -8.22 10.97 4.66
CA PRO A 67 -9.59 11.12 5.19
C PRO A 67 -10.52 9.94 4.89
N HIS A 68 -10.24 9.18 3.83
CA HIS A 68 -10.99 7.96 3.49
C HIS A 68 -10.67 6.77 4.42
N CYS A 69 -9.55 6.83 5.14
CA CYS A 69 -9.13 5.85 6.15
C CYS A 69 -9.20 6.40 7.59
N GLY A 70 -9.40 7.71 7.78
CA GLY A 70 -9.45 8.38 9.08
C GLY A 70 -10.77 8.26 9.85
N HIS A 71 -11.78 7.56 9.32
CA HIS A 71 -13.13 7.50 9.91
C HIS A 71 -13.35 6.26 10.80
N ALA A 72 -12.48 6.05 11.79
CA ALA A 72 -12.67 5.05 12.85
C ALA A 72 -12.47 5.64 14.26
N HIS A 73 -12.79 6.92 14.44
CA HIS A 73 -12.87 7.54 15.76
C HIS A 73 -14.29 8.08 16.01
N ASN A 74 -15.09 7.26 16.69
CA ASN A 74 -16.07 7.74 17.67
C ASN A 74 -15.94 6.88 18.92
#